data_AF-A0A1H8M264-F1
#
_entry.id   AF-A0A1H8M264-F1
#
_cell.length_a   1.000
_cell.length_b   1.000
_cell.length_c   1.000
_cell.angle_alpha   90.00
_cell.angle_beta   90.00
_cell.angle_gamma   90.00
#
_symmetry.space_group_name_H-M   'P 1'
#
loop_
_entity.id
_entity.type
_entity.pdbx_description
1 polymer ?
#
loop_
_entity_poly.entity_id
_entity_poly.type
_entity_poly.pdbx_seq_one_letter_code
_entity_poly.pdbx_strand_id
1 'polypeptide(L)'
;MAIAGFIWLIISHVNKSKQRILATFIVTEAYINDQDVTERYLANNAYFVFYRTGSDPIAFGGIMGDTGTQTYGGISYIIAKRLIQTSSKEPSDTQSFTWTYENAHDGGRSRANVTLMKTYTVNKVGFDLLIVTEEHHRLTFKGYMADTIRTIRS
;
A
#
# COMPACT_ATOMS: atom_id res chain seq x y z
N MET A 1 34.25 -5.43 54.19
CA MET A 1 34.29 -6.43 53.08
C MET A 1 33.12 -6.15 52.15
N ALA A 2 33.39 -6.26 50.84
CA ALA A 2 32.57 -5.90 49.67
C ALA A 2 31.16 -6.56 49.67
N ILE A 3 30.17 -6.18 48.86
CA ILE A 3 30.16 -5.95 47.41
C ILE A 3 29.00 -5.01 47.02
N ALA A 4 29.28 -4.12 46.07
CA ALA A 4 28.34 -3.23 45.41
C ALA A 4 27.33 -4.00 44.55
N GLY A 5 26.04 -3.64 44.63
CA GLY A 5 24.99 -4.14 43.74
C GLY A 5 24.40 -3.00 42.90
N PHE A 6 25.08 -2.66 41.80
CA PHE A 6 24.54 -1.86 40.71
C PHE A 6 23.38 -2.65 40.05
N ILE A 7 22.12 -2.31 40.36
CA ILE A 7 21.00 -2.77 39.53
C ILE A 7 20.88 -1.79 38.37
N TRP A 8 21.48 -2.20 37.25
CA TRP A 8 21.42 -1.50 35.98
C TRP A 8 19.98 -1.56 35.45
N LEU A 9 19.38 -0.38 35.28
CA LEU A 9 18.10 -0.17 34.63
C LEU A 9 18.22 -0.66 33.18
N ILE A 10 17.69 -1.85 32.86
CA ILE A 10 17.46 -2.20 31.45
C ILE A 10 16.23 -1.42 31.01
N ILE A 11 16.43 -0.16 30.61
CA ILE A 11 15.50 0.52 29.72
C ILE A 11 15.63 -0.22 28.39
N SER A 12 14.75 -1.19 28.17
CA SER A 12 14.49 -1.73 26.85
C SER A 12 14.13 -0.56 25.95
N HIS A 13 15.10 -0.09 25.15
CA HIS A 13 14.86 0.81 24.04
C HIS A 13 14.00 0.06 23.03
N VAL A 14 12.68 0.12 23.21
CA VAL A 14 11.75 -0.16 22.12
C VAL A 14 12.01 0.96 21.10
N ASN A 15 12.87 0.67 20.13
CA ASN A 15 12.94 1.46 18.91
C ASN A 15 11.56 1.36 18.24
N LYS A 16 10.65 2.28 18.57
CA LYS A 16 9.46 2.54 17.78
C LYS A 16 9.96 3.14 16.46
N SER A 17 10.29 2.27 15.51
CA SER A 17 10.64 2.70 14.16
C SER A 17 9.49 3.55 13.62
N LYS A 18 9.76 4.82 13.29
CA LYS A 18 8.74 5.73 12.77
C LYS A 18 8.33 5.24 11.39
N GLN A 19 7.09 4.78 11.28
CA GLN A 19 6.47 4.47 9.99
C GLN A 19 6.13 5.78 9.27
N ARG A 20 6.53 5.88 8.01
CA ARG A 20 6.25 7.02 7.13
C ARG A 20 5.45 6.56 5.93
N ILE A 21 4.27 7.12 5.75
CA ILE A 21 3.45 6.92 4.55
C ILE A 21 4.08 7.70 3.38
N LEU A 22 4.17 7.07 2.22
CA LEU A 22 4.75 7.62 0.99
C LEU A 22 3.67 7.96 -0.04
N ALA A 23 2.62 7.16 -0.10
CA ALA A 23 1.45 7.36 -0.95
C ALA A 23 0.25 6.62 -0.37
N THR A 24 -0.94 7.18 -0.55
CA THR A 24 -2.22 6.58 -0.14
C THR A 24 -3.17 6.55 -1.33
N PHE A 25 -3.83 5.42 -1.55
CA PHE A 25 -4.74 5.17 -2.66
C PHE A 25 -6.12 4.81 -2.10
N ILE A 26 -7.09 5.72 -2.23
CA ILE A 26 -8.44 5.59 -1.70
C ILE A 26 -9.30 4.78 -2.67
N VAL A 27 -9.88 3.69 -2.20
CA VAL A 27 -10.69 2.78 -3.03
C VAL A 27 -12.08 3.37 -3.26
N THR A 28 -12.52 3.36 -4.51
CA THR A 28 -13.89 3.72 -4.92
C THR A 28 -14.63 2.59 -5.65
N GLU A 29 -13.90 1.61 -6.19
CA GLU A 29 -14.43 0.40 -6.82
C GLU A 29 -13.60 -0.80 -6.38
N ALA A 30 -14.25 -1.94 -6.13
CA ALA A 30 -13.59 -3.18 -5.74
C ALA A 30 -14.26 -4.41 -6.34
N TYR A 31 -13.46 -5.29 -6.95
CA TYR A 31 -13.90 -6.54 -7.55
C TYR A 31 -13.01 -7.69 -7.11
N ILE A 32 -13.60 -8.82 -6.74
CA ILE A 32 -12.86 -10.06 -6.42
C ILE A 32 -13.37 -11.15 -7.36
N ASN A 33 -12.47 -11.69 -8.20
CA ASN A 33 -12.80 -12.65 -9.25
C ASN A 33 -14.00 -12.15 -10.08
N ASP A 34 -13.96 -10.88 -10.47
CA ASP A 34 -14.98 -10.16 -11.24
C ASP A 34 -16.34 -9.97 -10.54
N GLN A 35 -16.49 -10.44 -9.29
CA GLN A 35 -17.65 -10.13 -8.46
C GLN A 35 -17.48 -8.75 -7.81
N ASP A 36 -18.49 -7.90 -7.99
CA ASP A 36 -18.54 -6.58 -7.37
C ASP A 36 -18.70 -6.71 -5.85
N VAL A 37 -17.75 -6.13 -5.12
CA VAL A 37 -17.73 -6.06 -3.65
C VAL A 37 -17.54 -4.61 -3.17
N THR A 38 -17.78 -3.64 -4.05
CA THR A 38 -17.51 -2.21 -3.85
C THR A 38 -18.15 -1.68 -2.57
N GLU A 39 -19.41 -2.02 -2.32
CA GLU A 39 -20.15 -1.56 -1.12
C GLU A 39 -19.41 -1.92 0.18
N ARG A 40 -18.88 -3.15 0.27
CA ARG A 40 -18.13 -3.60 1.45
C ARG A 40 -16.85 -2.79 1.67
N TYR A 41 -16.13 -2.46 0.61
CA TYR A 41 -14.88 -1.70 0.69
C TYR A 41 -15.14 -0.21 0.99
N LEU A 42 -16.18 0.37 0.40
CA LEU A 42 -16.62 1.74 0.70
C LEU A 42 -17.08 1.87 2.14
N ALA A 43 -17.92 0.94 2.63
CA ALA A 43 -18.41 0.92 4.00
C ALA A 43 -17.29 0.74 5.06
N ASN A 44 -16.09 0.37 4.63
CA ASN A 44 -14.92 0.22 5.49
C ASN A 44 -13.85 1.29 5.24
N ASN A 45 -14.13 2.32 4.44
CA ASN A 45 -13.15 3.35 4.08
C ASN A 45 -11.83 2.75 3.59
N ALA A 46 -11.90 1.72 2.74
CA ALA A 46 -10.71 0.94 2.38
C ALA A 46 -9.69 1.73 1.55
N TYR A 47 -8.41 1.50 1.79
CA TYR A 47 -7.33 2.15 1.08
C TYR A 47 -6.06 1.29 1.03
N PHE A 48 -5.17 1.61 0.09
CA PHE A 48 -3.84 1.03 -0.02
C PHE A 48 -2.76 2.08 0.25
N VAL A 49 -1.61 1.65 0.75
CA VAL A 49 -0.48 2.54 1.02
C VAL A 49 0.85 1.97 0.58
N PHE A 50 1.71 2.84 0.06
CA PHE A 50 3.15 2.63 0.15
C PHE A 50 3.67 3.31 1.40
N TYR A 51 4.52 2.61 2.15
CA TYR A 51 5.11 3.15 3.37
C TYR A 51 6.55 2.65 3.55
N ARG A 52 7.26 3.27 4.49
CA ARG A 52 8.58 2.83 4.94
C ARG A 52 8.63 2.84 6.46
N THR A 53 9.30 1.85 7.04
CA THR A 53 9.52 1.75 8.49
C THR A 53 11.01 1.98 8.76
N GLY A 54 11.37 3.12 9.35
CA GLY A 54 12.79 3.45 9.58
C GLY A 54 13.62 3.46 8.28
N SER A 55 14.72 2.70 8.26
CA SER A 55 15.63 2.54 7.11
C SER A 55 15.24 1.41 6.16
N ASP A 56 14.14 0.70 6.44
CA ASP A 56 13.77 -0.50 5.68
C ASP A 56 13.39 -0.17 4.22
N PRO A 57 13.38 -1.19 3.33
CA PRO A 57 12.82 -1.06 2.00
C PRO A 57 11.37 -0.55 2.02
N ILE A 58 10.91 -0.04 0.87
CA ILE A 58 9.51 0.35 0.71
C ILE A 58 8.63 -0.90 0.91
N ALA A 59 7.51 -0.72 1.58
CA ALA A 59 6.51 -1.73 1.82
C ALA A 59 5.16 -1.28 1.25
N PHE A 60 4.26 -2.25 1.09
CA PHE A 60 2.91 -2.04 0.59
C PHE A 60 1.91 -2.64 1.58
N GLY A 61 0.74 -2.02 1.69
CA GLY A 61 -0.31 -2.49 2.58
C GLY A 61 -1.71 -2.16 2.08
N GLY A 62 -2.67 -3.02 2.42
CA GLY A 62 -4.10 -2.81 2.27
C GLY A 62 -4.77 -2.67 3.64
N ILE A 63 -5.66 -1.70 3.78
CA ILE A 63 -6.33 -1.37 5.03
C ILE A 63 -7.84 -1.33 4.80
N MET A 64 -8.59 -2.00 5.66
CA MET A 64 -10.02 -1.81 5.87
C MET A 64 -10.17 -0.91 7.11
N GLY A 65 -10.37 0.39 6.90
CA GLY A 65 -10.29 1.43 7.93
C GLY A 65 -11.17 1.15 9.15
N ASP A 66 -12.44 0.85 8.94
CA ASP A 66 -13.42 0.76 10.05
C ASP A 66 -13.35 -0.56 10.83
N THR A 67 -12.87 -1.63 10.20
CA THR A 67 -12.67 -2.93 10.87
C THR A 67 -11.26 -3.08 11.44
N GLY A 68 -10.35 -2.15 11.15
CA GLY A 68 -8.94 -2.25 11.55
C GLY A 68 -8.20 -3.43 10.92
N THR A 69 -8.79 -4.11 9.93
CA THR A 69 -8.14 -5.23 9.24
C THR A 69 -7.06 -4.68 8.33
N GLN A 70 -5.84 -5.17 8.50
CA GLN A 70 -4.67 -4.72 7.77
C GLN A 70 -3.91 -5.90 7.19
N THR A 71 -3.41 -5.70 5.98
CA THR A 71 -2.51 -6.61 5.30
C THR A 71 -1.29 -5.81 4.89
N TYR A 72 -0.10 -6.30 5.24
CA TYR A 72 1.11 -5.49 5.12
C TYR A 72 2.32 -6.34 4.78
N GLY A 73 3.29 -5.76 4.10
CA GLY A 73 4.56 -6.44 3.87
C GLY A 73 5.44 -5.83 2.79
N GLY A 74 6.60 -6.45 2.63
CA GLY A 74 7.66 -5.97 1.73
C GLY A 74 7.32 -6.17 0.26
N ILE A 75 7.82 -5.27 -0.58
CA ILE A 75 7.79 -5.41 -2.04
C ILE A 75 9.16 -5.84 -2.57
N SER A 76 9.17 -6.63 -3.62
CA SER A 76 10.36 -7.05 -4.35
C SER A 76 10.09 -7.08 -5.86
N TYR A 77 11.16 -7.20 -6.67
CA TYR A 77 11.08 -7.31 -8.13
C TYR A 77 10.24 -6.20 -8.81
N ILE A 78 10.60 -4.95 -8.56
CA ILE A 78 9.87 -3.80 -9.12
C ILE A 78 10.23 -3.63 -10.60
N ILE A 79 9.22 -3.73 -11.46
CA ILE A 79 9.28 -3.36 -12.88
C ILE A 79 8.43 -2.10 -13.07
N ALA A 80 9.04 -0.99 -13.47
CA ALA A 80 8.34 0.26 -13.73
C ALA A 80 8.36 0.57 -15.24
N LYS A 81 7.19 0.83 -15.81
CA LYS A 81 7.03 1.24 -17.21
C LYS A 81 6.23 2.54 -17.26
N ARG A 82 6.82 3.58 -17.84
CA ARG A 82 6.13 4.83 -18.15
C ARG A 82 5.54 4.76 -19.55
N LEU A 83 4.25 5.01 -19.69
CA LEU A 83 3.56 5.05 -20.97
C LEU A 83 3.19 6.50 -21.29
N ILE A 84 3.93 7.11 -22.22
CA ILE A 84 3.58 8.41 -22.78
C ILE A 84 2.72 8.15 -24.02
N GLN A 85 1.40 8.29 -23.92
CA GLN A 85 0.53 8.13 -25.11
C GLN A 85 0.59 9.40 -25.96
N THR A 86 1.18 9.29 -27.15
CA THR A 86 1.25 10.35 -28.16
C THR A 86 -0.09 10.46 -28.91
N SER A 87 -1.13 10.96 -28.24
CA SER A 87 -2.35 11.59 -28.82
C SER A 87 -3.41 11.72 -27.72
N SER A 88 -3.65 12.96 -27.27
CA SER A 88 -4.80 13.43 -26.48
C SER A 88 -5.28 12.63 -25.23
N LYS A 89 -4.55 11.62 -24.76
CA LYS A 89 -4.88 10.85 -23.55
C LYS A 89 -3.90 11.15 -22.42
N GLU A 90 -4.48 11.25 -21.23
CA GLU A 90 -3.79 11.51 -19.96
C GLU A 90 -2.61 10.55 -19.76
N PRO A 91 -1.42 11.03 -19.34
CA PRO A 91 -0.26 10.17 -19.17
C PRO A 91 -0.53 9.12 -18.09
N SER A 92 0.13 7.97 -18.21
CA SER A 92 0.00 6.88 -17.25
C SER A 92 1.33 6.23 -16.91
N ASP A 93 1.49 5.86 -15.64
CA ASP A 93 2.62 5.07 -15.16
C ASP A 93 2.13 3.71 -14.64
N THR A 94 2.77 2.63 -15.08
CA THR A 94 2.50 1.28 -14.58
C THR A 94 3.68 0.77 -13.77
N GLN A 95 3.40 0.24 -12.58
CA GLN A 95 4.38 -0.39 -11.70
C GLN A 95 3.89 -1.80 -11.39
N SER A 96 4.74 -2.79 -11.64
CA SER A 96 4.50 -4.19 -11.27
C SER A 96 5.53 -4.61 -10.24
N PHE A 97 5.10 -5.32 -9.20
CA PHE A 97 5.98 -5.83 -8.15
C PHE A 97 5.41 -7.09 -7.52
N THR A 98 6.28 -7.89 -6.90
CA THR A 98 5.87 -8.98 -6.02
C THR A 98 5.68 -8.41 -4.62
N TRP A 99 4.54 -8.68 -4.02
CA TRP A 99 4.21 -8.32 -2.65
C TRP A 99 4.20 -9.57 -1.78
N THR A 100 5.04 -9.60 -0.74
CA THR A 100 5.00 -10.64 0.29
C THR A 100 4.37 -10.04 1.52
N TYR A 101 3.21 -10.54 1.93
CA TYR A 101 2.36 -9.90 2.94
C TYR A 101 1.90 -10.86 4.02
N GLU A 102 1.55 -10.28 5.16
CA GLU A 102 0.92 -10.97 6.28
C GLU A 102 -0.44 -10.32 6.55
N ASN A 103 -1.45 -11.14 6.80
CA ASN A 103 -2.75 -10.66 7.26
C ASN A 103 -2.73 -10.55 8.79
N ALA A 104 -3.19 -9.42 9.31
CA ALA A 104 -3.24 -9.20 10.76
C ALA A 104 -4.19 -10.17 11.50
N HIS A 105 -5.10 -10.85 10.79
CA HIS A 105 -6.11 -11.73 11.38
C HIS A 105 -5.60 -13.15 11.69
N ASP A 106 -4.75 -13.73 10.83
CA ASP A 106 -4.28 -15.11 10.94
C ASP A 106 -2.76 -15.24 11.04
N GLY A 107 -2.01 -14.15 10.83
CA GLY A 107 -0.54 -14.15 10.79
C GLY A 107 0.05 -14.96 9.62
N GLY A 108 -0.80 -15.39 8.69
CA GLY A 108 -0.39 -16.16 7.51
C GLY A 108 0.40 -15.29 6.55
N ARG A 109 1.57 -15.79 6.13
CA ARG A 109 2.41 -15.13 5.14
C ARG A 109 2.10 -15.66 3.74
N SER A 110 1.80 -14.76 2.82
CA SER A 110 1.44 -15.08 1.44
C SER A 110 2.17 -14.18 0.46
N ARG A 111 2.10 -14.54 -0.83
CA ARG A 111 2.65 -13.71 -1.91
C ARG A 111 1.57 -13.39 -2.96
N ALA A 112 1.74 -12.24 -3.60
CA ALA A 112 0.93 -11.83 -4.74
C ALA A 112 1.76 -11.03 -5.74
N ASN A 113 1.36 -11.08 -7.01
CA ASN A 113 1.82 -10.16 -8.03
C ASN A 113 0.88 -8.97 -8.08
N VAL A 114 1.44 -7.77 -7.97
CA VAL A 114 0.69 -6.52 -7.94
C VAL A 114 1.03 -5.72 -9.19
N THR A 115 0.02 -5.16 -9.84
CA THR A 115 0.17 -4.18 -10.91
C THR A 115 -0.65 -2.95 -10.56
N LEU A 116 0.04 -1.82 -10.40
CA LEU A 116 -0.54 -0.51 -10.14
C LEU A 116 -0.36 0.38 -11.37
N MET A 117 -1.47 0.81 -11.96
CA MET A 117 -1.49 1.85 -12.97
C MET A 117 -1.95 3.15 -12.32
N LYS A 118 -1.22 4.24 -12.57
CA LYS A 118 -1.61 5.60 -12.19
C LYS A 118 -1.92 6.38 -13.45
N THR A 119 -3.08 7.03 -13.49
CA THR A 119 -3.51 7.89 -14.59
C THR A 119 -3.56 9.32 -14.08
N TYR A 120 -2.79 10.21 -14.70
CA TYR A 120 -2.63 11.59 -14.23
C TYR A 120 -3.53 12.51 -15.00
N THR A 121 -4.46 13.19 -14.33
CA THR A 121 -5.24 14.29 -14.91
C THR A 121 -4.75 15.63 -14.35
N VAL A 122 -5.26 16.74 -14.87
CA VAL A 122 -4.93 18.10 -14.38
C VAL A 122 -5.15 18.24 -12.86
N ASN A 123 -6.22 17.62 -12.33
CA ASN A 123 -6.68 17.86 -10.95
C ASN A 123 -6.52 16.67 -10.00
N LYS A 124 -6.28 15.47 -10.51
CA LYS A 124 -6.24 14.24 -9.71
C LYS A 124 -5.38 13.16 -10.33
N VAL A 125 -4.86 12.26 -9.50
CA VAL A 125 -4.27 11.00 -9.93
C VAL A 125 -5.24 9.88 -9.63
N GLY A 126 -5.79 9.28 -10.69
CA GLY A 126 -6.54 8.04 -10.59
C GLY A 126 -5.62 6.84 -10.49
N PHE A 127 -6.11 5.72 -9.96
CA PHE A 127 -5.38 4.46 -10.01
C PHE A 127 -6.28 3.29 -10.38
N ASP A 128 -5.65 2.28 -10.99
CA ASP A 128 -6.15 0.93 -11.15
C ASP A 128 -5.11 -0.03 -10.53
N LEU A 129 -5.54 -0.88 -9.61
CA LEU A 129 -4.71 -1.82 -8.89
C LEU A 129 -5.23 -3.24 -9.13
N LEU A 130 -4.38 -4.10 -9.67
CA LEU A 130 -4.64 -5.53 -9.78
C LEU A 130 -3.69 -6.29 -8.87
N ILE A 131 -4.24 -7.15 -8.02
CA ILE A 131 -3.52 -8.09 -7.18
C ILE A 131 -3.91 -9.50 -7.63
N VAL A 132 -2.92 -10.31 -7.99
CA VAL A 132 -3.11 -11.72 -8.33
C VAL A 132 -2.39 -12.57 -7.28
N THR A 133 -3.14 -13.34 -6.50
CA THR A 133 -2.59 -14.22 -5.46
C THR A 133 -1.93 -15.45 -6.09
N GLU A 134 -1.16 -16.21 -5.30
CA GLU A 134 -0.60 -17.51 -5.72
C GLU A 134 -1.70 -18.52 -6.10
N GLU A 135 -2.87 -18.42 -5.48
CA GLU A 135 -4.06 -19.22 -5.79
C GLU A 135 -4.84 -18.67 -7.01
N HIS A 136 -4.28 -17.72 -7.74
CA HIS A 136 -4.85 -17.09 -8.93
C HIS A 136 -6.15 -16.29 -8.69
N HIS A 137 -6.46 -15.93 -7.44
CA HIS A 137 -7.52 -14.97 -7.17
C HIS A 137 -7.13 -13.59 -7.68
N ARG A 138 -8.08 -12.93 -8.35
CA ARG A 138 -7.90 -11.60 -8.95
C ARG A 138 -8.65 -10.58 -8.13
N LEU A 139 -7.93 -9.66 -7.50
CA LEU A 139 -8.50 -8.55 -6.75
C LEU A 139 -8.21 -7.27 -7.53
N THR A 140 -9.26 -6.59 -7.97
CA THR A 140 -9.15 -5.35 -8.74
C THR A 140 -9.73 -4.20 -7.93
N PHE A 141 -8.97 -3.13 -7.81
CA PHE A 141 -9.38 -1.92 -7.11
C PHE A 141 -9.16 -0.70 -7.99
N LYS A 142 -10.05 0.26 -7.91
CA LYS A 142 -9.86 1.57 -8.53
C LYS A 142 -10.12 2.69 -7.54
N GLY A 143 -9.61 3.87 -7.87
CA GLY A 143 -9.94 5.08 -7.14
C GLY A 143 -8.93 6.19 -7.42
N TYR A 144 -8.53 6.90 -6.37
CA TYR A 144 -7.63 8.04 -6.49
C TYR A 144 -6.54 8.06 -5.42
N MET A 145 -5.41 8.70 -5.76
CA MET A 145 -4.33 8.94 -4.80
C MET A 145 -4.65 10.18 -3.95
N ALA A 146 -4.57 10.03 -2.63
CA ALA A 146 -4.77 11.13 -1.69
C ALA A 146 -3.70 12.23 -1.86
N ASP A 147 -4.08 13.48 -1.55
CA ASP A 147 -3.22 14.68 -1.55
C ASP A 147 -2.48 14.99 -2.85
N THR A 148 -3.09 14.72 -4.01
CA THR A 148 -2.59 15.27 -5.27
C THR A 148 -3.09 16.70 -5.52
N ILE A 149 -2.96 17.62 -4.54
CA ILE A 149 -3.10 19.05 -4.83
C ILE A 149 -1.77 19.51 -5.41
N ARG A 150 -1.68 19.61 -6.74
CA ARG A 150 -0.61 20.39 -7.35
C ARG A 150 -0.90 21.86 -7.04
N THR A 151 -0.24 22.41 -6.02
CA THR A 151 -0.18 23.86 -5.87
C THR A 151 0.50 24.40 -7.14
N ILE A 152 -0.29 25.01 -8.03
CA ILE A 152 0.25 25.92 -9.03
C ILE A 152 0.82 27.07 -8.21
N ARG A 153 2.14 27.07 -8.00
CA ARG A 153 2.82 28.28 -7.54
C ARG A 153 2.74 29.25 -8.72
N SER A 154 1.81 30.19 -8.64
CA SER A 154 1.81 31.45 -9.40
C SER A 154 3.00 32.30 -8.97
#